data_AF-A0A7G2M378-F1
#
_entry.id   AF-A0A7G2M378-F1
#
_cell.length_a   1.000
_cell.length_b   1.000
_cell.length_c   1.000
_cell.angle_alpha   90.00
_cell.angle_beta   90.00
_cell.angle_gamma   90.00
#
_symmetry.space_group_name_H-M   'P 1'
#
loop_
_entity.id
_entity.type
_entity.pdbx_description
1 polymer ?
#
loop_
_entity_poly.entity_id
_entity_poly.type
_entity_poly.pdbx_seq_one_letter_code
_entity_poly.pdbx_strand_id
1 'polypeptide(L)'
;FDRQGNLFVVDVAFGRIFKIDRSGTFHLVCEYDGEPNGLALHRDGRMFVADHKNGIMLLDTDSGKIEPFLDRPRLERFKGVNDLTFSKTGDLYFTDQGQTGLHDPTGAVYRLASDGTLDKLLSNIPSPNGL
;
A
#
# COMPACT_ATOMS: atom_id res chain seq x y z
N PHE A 1 4.24 -9.44 -8.52
CA PHE A 1 3.85 -10.72 -9.13
C PHE A 1 3.36 -11.66 -8.04
N ASP A 2 2.32 -12.43 -8.30
CA ASP A 2 1.95 -13.56 -7.43
C ASP A 2 2.80 -14.82 -7.72
N ARG A 3 2.52 -15.91 -6.99
CA ARG A 3 3.22 -17.18 -7.15
C ARG A 3 2.92 -17.87 -8.48
N GLN A 4 1.81 -17.52 -9.12
CA GLN A 4 1.39 -18.05 -10.42
C GLN A 4 2.03 -17.28 -11.59
N GLY A 5 2.67 -16.15 -11.30
CA GLY A 5 3.34 -15.28 -12.28
C GLY A 5 2.43 -14.21 -12.87
N ASN A 6 1.29 -13.91 -12.24
CA ASN A 6 0.44 -12.79 -12.63
C ASN A 6 1.01 -11.48 -12.05
N LEU A 7 0.96 -10.41 -12.84
CA LEU A 7 1.34 -9.07 -12.43
C LEU A 7 0.10 -8.34 -11.91
N PHE A 8 0.21 -7.63 -10.79
CA PHE A 8 -0.85 -6.76 -10.30
C PHE A 8 -0.40 -5.32 -10.47
N VAL A 9 -1.30 -4.47 -10.94
CA VAL A 9 -1.05 -3.04 -11.15
C VAL A 9 -2.22 -2.23 -10.59
N VAL A 10 -1.89 -1.04 -10.10
CA VAL A 10 -2.87 -0.07 -9.62
C VAL A 10 -3.14 0.98 -10.68
N ASP A 11 -4.33 1.56 -10.60
CA ASP A 11 -4.73 2.72 -11.36
C ASP A 11 -5.28 3.77 -10.39
N VAL A 12 -4.34 4.56 -9.86
CA VAL A 12 -4.54 5.46 -8.72
C VAL A 12 -5.69 6.44 -8.97
N ALA A 13 -5.75 7.02 -10.16
CA ALA A 13 -6.70 8.07 -10.51
C ALA A 13 -8.15 7.58 -10.60
N PHE A 14 -8.35 6.26 -10.75
CA PHE A 14 -9.67 5.65 -10.95
C PHE A 14 -10.04 4.63 -9.87
N GLY A 15 -9.22 4.43 -8.83
CA GLY A 15 -9.55 3.52 -7.75
C GLY A 15 -9.60 2.05 -8.18
N ARG A 16 -8.77 1.65 -9.17
CA ARG A 16 -8.81 0.29 -9.74
C ARG A 16 -7.54 -0.49 -9.49
N ILE A 17 -7.70 -1.80 -9.38
CA ILE A 17 -6.60 -2.77 -9.34
C ILE A 17 -6.85 -3.81 -10.43
N PHE A 18 -5.82 -4.05 -11.24
CA PHE A 18 -5.86 -5.04 -12.31
C PHE A 18 -4.88 -6.18 -12.03
N LYS A 19 -5.25 -7.37 -12.50
CA LYS A 19 -4.38 -8.53 -12.65
C LYS A 19 -4.09 -8.73 -14.13
N ILE A 20 -2.83 -8.75 -14.50
CA ILE A 20 -2.35 -9.07 -15.83
C ILE A 20 -1.81 -10.49 -15.77
N ASP A 21 -2.44 -11.40 -16.50
CA ASP A 21 -2.00 -12.79 -16.54
C ASP A 21 -0.72 -12.97 -17.40
N ARG A 22 -0.20 -14.19 -17.45
CA ARG A 22 1.03 -14.50 -18.20
C ARG A 22 0.90 -14.34 -19.73
N SER A 23 -0.32 -14.23 -20.25
CA SER A 23 -0.58 -13.92 -21.66
C SER A 23 -0.57 -12.41 -21.94
N GLY A 24 -0.53 -11.58 -20.89
CA GLY A 24 -0.65 -10.12 -20.99
C GLY A 24 -2.11 -9.63 -20.96
N THR A 25 -3.08 -10.51 -20.68
CA THR A 25 -4.49 -10.13 -20.62
C THR A 25 -4.79 -9.46 -19.28
N PHE A 26 -5.44 -8.30 -19.34
CA PHE A 26 -5.87 -7.54 -18.17
C PHE A 26 -7.22 -8.05 -17.67
N HIS A 27 -7.30 -8.26 -16.36
CA HIS A 27 -8.50 -8.60 -15.63
C HIS A 27 -8.71 -7.57 -14.52
N LEU A 28 -9.86 -6.90 -14.50
CA LEU A 28 -10.22 -6.03 -13.38
C LEU A 28 -10.43 -6.90 -12.14
N VAL A 29 -9.70 -6.61 -11.06
CA VAL A 29 -9.85 -7.31 -9.78
C VAL A 29 -10.90 -6.60 -8.94
N CYS A 30 -10.75 -5.28 -8.79
CA CYS A 30 -11.71 -4.46 -8.08
C CYS A 30 -11.65 -3.00 -8.55
N GLU A 31 -12.77 -2.30 -8.33
CA GLU A 31 -12.92 -0.86 -8.43
C GLU A 31 -13.62 -0.39 -7.14
N TYR A 32 -13.08 0.62 -6.47
CA TYR A 32 -13.55 1.05 -5.16
C TYR A 32 -13.25 2.54 -4.92
N ASP A 33 -13.87 3.11 -3.88
CA ASP A 33 -13.67 4.52 -3.50
C ASP A 33 -12.33 4.73 -2.77
N GLY A 34 -11.23 4.66 -3.53
CA GLY A 34 -9.87 4.78 -3.01
C GLY A 34 -8.88 5.24 -4.07
N GLU A 35 -7.64 5.40 -3.64
CA GLU A 35 -6.53 5.87 -4.47
C GLU A 35 -5.36 4.88 -4.33
N PRO A 36 -5.48 3.66 -4.89
CA PRO A 36 -4.46 2.62 -4.76
C PRO A 36 -3.18 3.07 -5.46
N ASN A 37 -2.06 3.09 -4.75
CA ASN A 37 -0.80 3.66 -5.21
C ASN A 37 0.35 2.63 -5.21
N GLY A 38 0.39 1.77 -4.19
CA GLY A 38 1.39 0.69 -4.07
C GLY A 38 0.75 -0.65 -3.74
N LEU A 39 1.44 -1.75 -4.08
CA LEU A 39 1.01 -3.13 -3.81
C LEU A 39 2.16 -3.96 -3.26
N ALA A 40 1.90 -4.77 -2.24
CA ALA A 40 2.82 -5.81 -1.79
C ALA A 40 2.09 -7.10 -1.43
N LEU A 41 2.58 -8.22 -1.97
CA LEU A 41 2.12 -9.55 -1.61
C LEU A 41 2.91 -10.05 -0.40
N HIS A 42 2.23 -10.31 0.71
CA HIS A 42 2.84 -10.92 1.87
C HIS A 42 3.04 -12.43 1.65
N ARG A 43 4.00 -13.03 2.37
CA ARG A 43 4.36 -14.45 2.21
C ARG A 43 3.22 -15.42 2.55
N ASP A 44 2.24 -14.97 3.33
CA ASP A 44 1.04 -15.74 3.68
C ASP A 44 -0.03 -15.71 2.57
N GLY A 45 0.20 -14.98 1.48
CA GLY A 45 -0.71 -14.88 0.35
C GLY A 45 -1.65 -13.67 0.37
N ARG A 46 -1.64 -12.87 1.44
CA ARG A 46 -2.46 -11.64 1.50
C ARG A 46 -1.84 -10.52 0.65
N MET A 47 -2.68 -9.80 -0.11
CA MET A 47 -2.26 -8.62 -0.87
C MET A 47 -2.57 -7.36 -0.08
N PHE A 48 -1.55 -6.54 0.14
CA PHE A 48 -1.68 -5.25 0.82
C PHE A 48 -1.57 -4.12 -0.20
N VAL A 49 -2.38 -3.09 -0.01
CA VAL A 49 -2.45 -1.91 -0.87
C VAL A 49 -2.08 -0.68 -0.05
N ALA A 50 -1.16 0.13 -0.56
CA ALA A 50 -0.98 1.50 -0.10
C ALA A 50 -2.02 2.33 -0.85
N ASP A 51 -3.02 2.81 -0.12
CA ASP A 51 -4.05 3.67 -0.63
C ASP A 51 -3.82 5.08 -0.11
N HIS A 52 -3.64 6.03 -1.04
CA HIS A 52 -3.36 7.42 -0.70
C HIS A 52 -4.51 8.06 0.10
N LYS A 53 -5.75 7.62 -0.13
CA LYS A 53 -6.94 8.13 0.56
C LYS A 53 -7.26 7.35 1.85
N ASN A 54 -7.12 6.04 1.82
CA ASN A 54 -7.66 5.14 2.86
C ASN A 54 -6.61 4.53 3.80
N GLY A 55 -5.30 4.71 3.53
CA GLY A 55 -4.22 4.11 4.31
C GLY A 55 -3.80 2.74 3.78
N ILE A 56 -3.45 1.80 4.65
CA ILE A 56 -3.16 0.43 4.23
C ILE A 56 -4.47 -0.36 4.12
N MET A 57 -4.70 -0.96 2.96
CA MET A 57 -5.86 -1.80 2.68
C MET A 57 -5.43 -3.25 2.47
N LEU A 58 -6.37 -4.17 2.69
CA LEU A 58 -6.22 -5.58 2.37
C LEU A 58 -7.10 -5.93 1.16
N LEU A 59 -6.51 -6.57 0.15
CA LEU A 59 -7.20 -7.06 -1.03
C LEU A 59 -7.22 -8.59 -1.01
N ASP A 60 -8.42 -9.15 -1.11
CA ASP A 60 -8.64 -10.52 -1.55
C ASP A 60 -8.63 -10.55 -3.09
N THR A 61 -7.60 -11.17 -3.66
CA THR A 61 -7.40 -11.19 -5.11
C THR A 61 -8.33 -12.13 -5.86
N ASP A 62 -9.01 -13.04 -5.16
CA ASP A 62 -9.94 -14.00 -5.75
C ASP A 62 -11.37 -13.44 -5.77
N SER A 63 -11.80 -12.84 -4.65
CA SER A 63 -13.14 -12.24 -4.55
C SER A 63 -13.21 -10.78 -5.01
N GLY A 64 -12.07 -10.09 -5.09
CA GLY A 64 -12.00 -8.65 -5.33
C GLY A 64 -12.43 -7.81 -4.13
N LYS A 65 -12.66 -8.43 -2.96
CA LYS A 65 -13.03 -7.72 -1.73
C LYS A 65 -11.83 -6.90 -1.24
N ILE A 66 -12.06 -5.61 -0.99
CA ILE A 66 -11.08 -4.70 -0.39
C ILE A 66 -11.61 -4.14 0.93
N GLU A 67 -10.77 -4.12 1.97
CA GLU A 67 -11.13 -3.62 3.28
C GLU A 67 -9.96 -2.90 3.98
N PRO A 68 -10.25 -1.94 4.89
CA PRO A 68 -9.21 -1.27 5.66
C PRO A 68 -8.41 -2.25 6.51
N PHE A 69 -7.08 -2.12 6.49
CA PHE A 69 -6.17 -2.87 7.35
C PHE A 69 -5.53 -1.96 8.41
N LEU A 70 -5.05 -0.78 8.00
CA LEU A 70 -4.50 0.24 8.89
C LEU A 70 -4.77 1.63 8.31
N ASP A 71 -5.74 2.36 8.85
CA ASP A 71 -6.16 3.68 8.32
C ASP A 71 -5.68 4.87 9.16
N ARG A 72 -5.16 4.62 10.38
CA ARG A 72 -4.76 5.65 11.35
C ARG A 72 -3.51 5.30 12.15
N PRO A 73 -2.46 6.14 12.15
CA PRO A 73 -1.47 6.12 13.22
C PRO A 73 -2.06 6.81 14.47
N ARG A 74 -2.58 6.01 15.40
CA ARG A 74 -3.22 6.49 16.66
C ARG A 74 -4.55 7.23 16.40
N LEU A 75 -4.61 8.55 16.63
CA LEU A 75 -5.84 9.35 16.51
C LEU A 75 -5.92 10.09 15.16
N GLU A 76 -4.80 10.28 14.49
CA GLU A 76 -4.69 10.99 13.22
C GLU A 76 -4.80 10.01 12.05
N ARG A 77 -5.12 10.51 10.85
CA ARG A 77 -4.99 9.74 9.59
C ARG A 77 -3.57 9.93 9.04
N PHE A 78 -3.16 9.01 8.18
CA PHE A 78 -2.00 9.25 7.31
C PHE A 78 -2.28 10.44 6.39
N LYS A 79 -1.22 11.17 5.99
CA LYS A 79 -1.34 12.27 5.03
C LYS A 79 -1.64 11.75 3.63
N GLY A 80 -1.11 10.57 3.30
CA GLY A 80 -1.41 9.82 2.09
C GLY A 80 -0.33 8.80 1.80
N VAL A 81 -0.67 7.52 1.90
CA VAL A 81 0.32 6.44 1.75
C VAL A 81 0.69 6.27 0.27
N ASN A 82 1.96 5.99 -0.02
CA ASN A 82 2.44 5.83 -1.39
C ASN A 82 2.92 4.41 -1.69
N ASP A 83 4.03 4.00 -1.09
CA ASP A 83 4.66 2.71 -1.33
C ASP A 83 4.68 1.84 -0.08
N LEU A 84 4.74 0.53 -0.28
CA LEU A 84 4.93 -0.44 0.79
C LEU A 84 5.79 -1.64 0.37
N THR A 85 6.43 -2.27 1.35
CA THR A 85 7.16 -3.53 1.18
C THR A 85 7.19 -4.33 2.47
N PHE A 86 7.48 -5.63 2.36
CA PHE A 86 7.66 -6.50 3.51
C PHE A 86 9.13 -6.86 3.70
N SER A 87 9.60 -6.82 4.95
CA SER A 87 10.90 -7.40 5.29
C SER A 87 10.89 -8.92 5.19
N LYS A 88 12.07 -9.54 5.24
CA LYS A 88 12.20 -11.02 5.30
C LYS A 88 11.57 -11.63 6.55
N THR A 89 11.39 -10.87 7.62
CA THR A 89 10.75 -11.29 8.88
C THR A 89 9.24 -11.07 8.89
N GLY A 90 8.69 -10.32 7.91
CA GLY A 90 7.25 -10.11 7.76
C GLY A 90 6.74 -8.76 8.28
N ASP A 91 7.63 -7.86 8.69
CA ASP A 91 7.25 -6.51 9.07
C ASP A 91 6.92 -5.70 7.82
N LEU A 92 5.86 -4.91 7.89
CA LEU A 92 5.40 -4.04 6.80
C LEU A 92 6.07 -2.67 6.94
N TYR A 93 6.71 -2.21 5.88
CA TYR A 93 7.26 -0.86 5.78
C TYR A 93 6.45 -0.09 4.76
N PHE A 94 6.16 1.18 5.03
CA PHE A 94 5.42 2.02 4.10
C PHE A 94 5.75 3.51 4.26
N THR A 95 5.53 4.27 3.18
CA THR A 95 5.76 5.72 3.15
C THR A 95 4.45 6.49 3.31
N ASP A 96 4.42 7.45 4.23
CA ASP A 96 3.36 8.44 4.36
C ASP A 96 3.81 9.71 3.64
N GLN A 97 3.52 9.77 2.34
CA GLN A 97 4.01 10.80 1.44
C GLN A 97 3.11 12.02 1.46
N GLY A 98 1.79 11.86 1.32
CA GLY A 98 0.79 12.91 1.49
C GLY A 98 1.07 14.23 0.77
N GLN A 99 1.64 14.16 -0.43
CA GLN A 99 2.09 15.29 -1.26
C GLN A 99 3.14 16.20 -0.60
N THR A 100 3.84 15.70 0.42
CA THR A 100 4.96 16.38 1.07
C THR A 100 6.11 16.64 0.08
N GLY A 101 6.97 17.59 0.41
CA GLY A 101 8.10 18.01 -0.43
C GLY A 101 9.02 18.98 0.31
N LEU A 102 9.90 19.70 -0.39
CA LEU A 102 10.80 20.65 0.29
C LEU A 102 10.03 21.79 0.99
N HIS A 103 8.82 22.09 0.53
CA HIS A 103 7.94 23.10 1.11
C HIS A 103 7.15 22.60 2.33
N ASP A 104 6.94 21.29 2.44
CA ASP A 104 6.36 20.61 3.59
C ASP A 104 7.14 19.30 3.80
N PRO A 105 8.23 19.30 4.56
CA PRO A 105 9.07 18.12 4.71
C PRO A 105 8.46 17.08 5.67
N THR A 106 7.20 17.21 6.11
CA THR A 106 6.66 16.38 7.20
C THR A 106 6.27 14.94 6.82
N GLY A 107 6.71 14.46 5.65
CA GLY A 107 6.57 13.06 5.26
C GLY A 107 7.33 12.12 6.20
N ALA A 108 6.89 10.87 6.23
CA ALA A 108 7.41 9.88 7.18
C ALA A 108 7.54 8.47 6.57
N VAL A 109 8.38 7.66 7.20
CA VAL A 109 8.50 6.21 6.92
C VAL A 109 8.07 5.48 8.18
N TYR A 110 7.18 4.51 8.02
CA TYR A 110 6.66 3.69 9.10
C TYR A 110 7.09 2.24 8.95
N ARG A 111 7.14 1.55 10.09
CA ARG A 111 7.17 0.09 10.18
C ARG A 111 6.01 -0.36 11.05
N LEU A 112 5.20 -1.27 10.53
CA LEU A 112 4.27 -2.07 11.30
C LEU A 112 4.91 -3.45 11.53
N ALA A 113 5.33 -3.69 12.76
CA ALA A 113 5.88 -4.99 13.18
C ALA A 113 4.80 -6.07 13.16
N SER A 114 5.23 -7.33 13.02
CA SER A 114 4.34 -8.49 13.05
C SER A 114 3.50 -8.66 14.33
N ASP A 115 3.93 -8.05 15.45
CA ASP A 115 3.18 -8.00 16.71
C ASP A 115 2.11 -6.88 16.76
N GLY A 116 1.99 -6.08 15.69
CA GLY A 116 1.07 -4.96 15.58
C GLY A 116 1.65 -3.61 16.02
N THR A 117 2.91 -3.55 16.47
CA THR A 117 3.55 -2.29 16.86
C THR A 117 3.80 -1.42 15.64
N LEU A 118 3.25 -0.20 15.65
CA LEU A 118 3.48 0.81 14.61
C LEU A 118 4.52 1.84 15.04
N ASP A 119 5.68 1.79 14.39
CA ASP A 119 6.80 2.70 14.61
C ASP A 119 6.90 3.73 13.49
N LYS A 120 7.06 5.00 13.85
CA LYS A 120 7.52 6.04 12.93
C LYS A 120 9.04 6.00 12.92
N LEU A 121 9.62 5.36 11.91
CA LEU A 121 11.07 5.16 11.81
C LEU A 121 11.80 6.44 11.44
N LEU A 122 11.24 7.18 10.49
CA LEU A 122 11.80 8.44 10.02
C LEU A 122 10.68 9.47 9.88
N SER A 123 11.04 10.73 10.14
CA SER A 123 10.19 11.90 9.96
C SER A 123 11.00 13.00 9.29
N ASN A 124 10.33 14.07 8.85
CA ASN A 124 10.96 15.19 8.17
C ASN A 124 11.58 14.78 6.82
N ILE A 125 10.95 13.83 6.12
CA ILE A 125 11.36 13.43 4.78
C ILE A 125 10.49 14.16 3.74
N PRO A 126 11.09 14.96 2.85
CA PRO A 126 10.41 15.47 1.67
C PRO A 126 10.01 14.34 0.71
N SER A 127 8.71 14.19 0.45
CA SER A 127 8.17 13.28 -0.56
C SER A 127 8.71 11.82 -0.46
N PRO A 128 8.64 11.15 0.71
CA PRO A 128 9.13 9.78 0.84
C PRO A 128 8.36 8.87 -0.12
N ASN A 129 9.09 8.14 -0.95
CA ASN A 129 8.56 7.25 -1.97
C ASN A 129 9.58 6.15 -2.22
N GLY A 130 9.18 5.00 -2.73
CA GLY A 130 10.06 3.82 -2.89
C GLY A 130 10.61 3.30 -1.55
N LEU A 131 10.64 1.98 -1.40
CA LEU A 131 11.25 1.30 -0.23
C LEU A 131 12.10 0.11 -0.66
#